data_AF-C6CQJ2-F1
#
_entry.id   AF-C6CQJ2-F1
#
_cell.length_a   1.000
_cell.length_b   1.000
_cell.length_c   1.000
_cell.angle_alpha   90.00
_cell.angle_beta   90.00
_cell.angle_gamma   90.00
#
_symmetry.space_group_name_H-M   'P 1'
#
loop_
_entity.id
_entity.type
_entity.pdbx_description
1 polymer ?
#
loop_
_entity_poly.entity_id
_entity_poly.type
_entity_poly.pdbx_seq_one_letter_code
_entity_poly.pdbx_strand_id
1 'polypeptide(L)'
;MRKDWVWIGAFSLALAGCAVTEQPQSSSPQASTYNGPVEEIGGAEPRYEPYNPANMQDYSMNGKSYRIVKNPENFSESGFAAWHDRKSVGNRTATGEEFDANAMAAAHPTLPIPSYVRVTNLSNGRRVVVRINDRGPYTPGRIIDLTKGAADRLNLSNNTKVKVDFINVAPDGTLSGPGTIGTRVAKQSFALPSRPTLGSSGMGTPIMESAPPSAAAVRPISNATLAPAMGNSTSMTGGNISTGTAGTTTGGGFLGAPKPLPSGVLEGSEPAASAIAPTHSAPVAVAPVTAPSRAAAQSAMPAGSGNIVVQVGALSDQQRAQTWLKSLSERFRVPGKVSLNNGLYRIQLGPFQSRQQAIDLQQRLSSEAQQPSFVTTVSGM
;
A
#
# COMPACT_ATOMS: atom_id res chain seq x y z
N MET A 1 -36.32 -85.04 6.39
CA MET A 1 -35.63 -84.04 7.23
C MET A 1 -34.32 -83.69 6.53
N ARG A 2 -34.13 -82.41 6.17
CA ARG A 2 -32.89 -81.59 6.15
C ARG A 2 -31.55 -82.31 5.81
N LYS A 3 -30.63 -81.83 4.98
CA LYS A 3 -30.41 -80.57 4.25
C LYS A 3 -29.10 -80.75 3.46
N ASP A 4 -29.00 -80.08 2.31
CA ASP A 4 -27.79 -79.43 1.77
C ASP A 4 -26.54 -80.29 1.45
N TRP A 5 -26.46 -80.82 0.22
CA TRP A 5 -25.17 -81.06 -0.46
C TRP A 5 -25.30 -81.11 -1.99
N VAL A 6 -25.68 -79.98 -2.59
CA VAL A 6 -25.53 -79.75 -4.03
C VAL A 6 -25.10 -78.30 -4.19
N TRP A 7 -23.80 -78.05 -4.33
CA TRP A 7 -23.24 -76.89 -5.06
C TRP A 7 -21.77 -77.19 -5.41
N ILE A 8 -21.56 -78.29 -6.14
CA ILE A 8 -20.37 -78.46 -6.99
C ILE A 8 -20.84 -78.11 -8.39
N GLY A 9 -20.55 -76.87 -8.81
CA GLY A 9 -20.93 -76.41 -10.14
C GLY A 9 -21.19 -74.91 -10.21
N ALA A 10 -20.18 -74.10 -9.95
CA ALA A 10 -20.01 -72.75 -10.51
C ALA A 10 -18.79 -72.07 -9.85
N PHE A 11 -17.59 -72.50 -10.18
CA PHE A 11 -16.40 -71.66 -10.05
C PHE A 11 -15.77 -71.50 -11.44
N SER A 12 -16.60 -71.03 -12.38
CA SER A 12 -16.13 -70.45 -13.64
C SER A 12 -15.44 -69.13 -13.33
N LEU A 13 -14.15 -69.25 -13.02
CA LEU A 13 -13.07 -68.37 -13.47
C LEU A 13 -13.50 -67.00 -14.03
N ALA A 14 -13.91 -66.08 -13.15
CA ALA A 14 -13.95 -64.66 -13.49
C ALA A 14 -12.52 -64.12 -13.36
N LEU A 15 -11.73 -64.20 -14.44
CA LEU A 15 -10.59 -63.31 -14.63
C LEU A 15 -11.14 -61.88 -14.77
N ALA A 16 -11.40 -61.23 -13.63
CA ALA A 16 -11.53 -59.80 -13.57
C ALA A 16 -10.15 -59.21 -13.86
N GLY A 17 -9.92 -58.82 -15.12
CA GLY A 17 -8.79 -58.00 -15.50
C GLY A 17 -8.83 -56.72 -14.68
N CYS A 18 -7.87 -56.56 -13.77
CA CYS A 18 -7.55 -55.25 -13.21
C CYS A 18 -6.96 -54.40 -14.34
N ALA A 19 -7.83 -53.73 -15.10
CA ALA A 19 -7.40 -52.55 -15.82
C ALA A 19 -7.06 -51.49 -14.76
N VAL A 20 -5.77 -51.41 -14.41
CA VAL A 20 -5.21 -50.23 -13.77
C VAL A 20 -5.59 -49.06 -14.67
N THR A 21 -6.59 -48.31 -14.24
CA THR A 21 -6.90 -47.03 -14.87
C THR A 21 -5.85 -46.09 -14.30
N GLU A 22 -4.69 -46.01 -14.97
CA GLU A 22 -3.76 -44.93 -14.75
C GLU A 22 -4.53 -43.63 -14.96
N GLN A 23 -4.94 -43.00 -13.86
CA GLN A 23 -5.32 -41.61 -13.87
C GLN A 23 -4.18 -40.87 -14.56
N PRO A 24 -4.43 -40.13 -15.65
CA PRO A 24 -3.41 -39.29 -16.24
C PRO A 24 -2.86 -38.43 -15.10
N GLN A 25 -1.58 -38.65 -14.77
CA GLN A 25 -0.82 -37.75 -13.92
C GLN A 25 -1.08 -36.36 -14.46
N SER A 26 -1.80 -35.57 -13.68
CA SER A 26 -1.85 -34.14 -13.88
C SER A 26 -0.39 -33.71 -13.79
N SER A 27 0.18 -33.37 -14.94
CA SER A 27 1.46 -32.70 -15.00
C SER A 27 1.38 -31.53 -14.02
N SER A 28 2.29 -31.51 -13.06
CA SER A 28 2.47 -30.35 -12.19
C SER A 28 2.53 -29.12 -13.10
N PRO A 29 1.67 -28.10 -12.91
CA PRO A 29 1.76 -26.89 -13.71
C PRO A 29 3.17 -26.36 -13.55
N GLN A 30 3.95 -26.39 -14.64
CA GLN A 30 5.29 -25.83 -14.65
C GLN A 30 5.17 -24.38 -14.20
N ALA A 31 6.00 -23.98 -13.23
CA ALA A 31 6.05 -22.62 -12.75
C ALA A 31 6.16 -21.70 -13.96
N SER A 32 5.11 -20.93 -14.23
CA SER A 32 5.09 -19.99 -15.33
C SER A 32 6.27 -19.04 -15.13
N THR A 33 7.17 -18.98 -16.12
CA THR A 33 8.29 -18.03 -16.09
C THR A 33 7.72 -16.63 -15.91
N TYR A 34 7.91 -16.08 -14.72
CA TYR A 34 7.42 -14.75 -14.39
C TYR A 34 8.28 -13.73 -15.12
N ASN A 35 7.72 -13.15 -16.18
CA ASN A 35 8.39 -12.13 -17.01
C ASN A 35 8.06 -10.69 -16.57
N GLY A 36 7.45 -10.52 -15.40
CA GLY A 36 7.09 -9.20 -14.85
C GLY A 36 8.25 -8.52 -14.13
N PRO A 37 8.10 -7.22 -13.80
CA PRO A 37 9.09 -6.51 -12.99
C PRO A 37 9.14 -7.12 -11.58
N VAL A 38 10.35 -7.27 -11.05
CA VAL A 38 10.54 -7.71 -9.66
C VAL A 38 10.20 -6.55 -8.73
N GLU A 39 9.19 -6.73 -7.89
CA GLU A 39 8.73 -5.71 -6.95
C GLU A 39 9.37 -5.91 -5.57
N GLU A 40 9.84 -4.82 -4.96
CA GLU A 40 10.32 -4.84 -3.60
C GLU A 40 9.15 -4.74 -2.62
N ILE A 41 9.01 -5.70 -1.72
CA ILE A 41 7.89 -5.77 -0.77
C ILE A 41 8.43 -5.78 0.65
N GLY A 42 7.80 -4.99 1.51
CA GLY A 42 8.11 -4.99 2.93
C GLY A 42 7.51 -6.18 3.67
N GLY A 43 7.71 -6.20 4.99
CA GLY A 43 7.13 -7.22 5.87
C GLY A 43 8.14 -7.78 6.85
N ALA A 44 7.89 -9.02 7.26
CA ALA A 44 8.87 -9.83 7.97
C ALA A 44 10.01 -10.23 7.04
N GLU A 45 11.25 -10.19 7.54
CA GLU A 45 12.41 -10.72 6.82
C GLU A 45 12.44 -12.24 6.96
N PRO A 46 12.32 -13.02 5.87
CA PRO A 46 12.40 -14.47 5.94
C PRO A 46 13.80 -14.91 6.37
N ARG A 47 13.84 -15.75 7.39
CA ARG A 47 15.05 -16.42 7.87
C ARG A 47 14.74 -17.88 8.12
N TYR A 48 15.76 -18.72 8.00
CA TYR A 48 15.59 -20.14 8.28
C TYR A 48 15.25 -20.33 9.75
N GLU A 49 14.11 -20.98 10.00
CA GLU A 49 13.67 -21.36 11.34
C GLU A 49 13.15 -22.81 11.26
N PRO A 50 13.70 -23.74 12.05
CA PRO A 50 13.22 -25.10 12.07
C PRO A 50 11.78 -25.14 12.59
N TYR A 51 10.96 -26.02 12.00
CA TYR A 51 9.59 -26.23 12.47
C TYR A 51 9.56 -26.72 13.91
N ASN A 52 8.59 -26.24 14.69
CA ASN A 52 8.34 -26.78 16.02
C ASN A 52 7.65 -28.15 15.89
N PRO A 53 8.25 -29.27 16.34
CA PRO A 53 7.67 -30.61 16.21
C PRO A 53 6.28 -30.74 16.86
N ALA A 54 6.03 -30.00 17.95
CA ALA A 54 4.73 -29.97 18.61
C ALA A 54 3.62 -29.39 17.71
N ASN A 55 3.99 -28.45 16.83
CA ASN A 55 3.07 -27.79 15.92
C ASN A 55 2.92 -28.53 14.58
N MET A 56 3.60 -29.66 14.37
CA MET A 56 3.50 -30.47 13.15
C MET A 56 2.42 -31.56 13.21
N GLN A 57 1.70 -31.66 14.32
CA GLN A 57 0.64 -32.65 14.50
C GLN A 57 -0.71 -32.12 14.01
N ASP A 58 -1.48 -33.00 13.38
CA ASP A 58 -2.88 -32.74 13.05
C ASP A 58 -3.67 -32.53 14.36
N TYR A 59 -4.66 -31.64 14.32
CA TYR A 59 -5.42 -31.27 15.52
C TYR A 59 -6.88 -31.02 15.20
N SER A 60 -7.72 -30.93 16.23
CA SER A 60 -9.14 -30.58 16.10
C SER A 60 -9.44 -29.35 16.95
N MET A 61 -10.23 -28.43 16.39
CA MET A 61 -10.70 -27.24 17.09
C MET A 61 -12.17 -27.02 16.73
N ASN A 62 -13.01 -26.79 17.75
CA ASN A 62 -14.46 -26.58 17.58
C ASN A 62 -15.17 -27.68 16.75
N GLY A 63 -14.73 -28.94 16.90
CA GLY A 63 -15.29 -30.08 16.17
C GLY A 63 -14.82 -30.22 14.72
N LYS A 64 -13.95 -29.33 14.23
CA LYS A 64 -13.33 -29.42 12.90
C LYS A 64 -11.88 -29.90 13.01
N SER A 65 -11.55 -30.94 12.24
CA SER A 65 -10.18 -31.45 12.13
C SER A 65 -9.37 -30.64 11.10
N TYR A 66 -8.12 -30.37 11.44
CA TYR A 66 -7.15 -29.63 10.64
C TYR A 66 -5.92 -30.50 10.41
N ARG A 67 -5.60 -30.73 9.13
CA ARG A 67 -4.44 -31.51 8.71
C ARG A 67 -3.29 -30.57 8.36
N ILE A 68 -2.14 -30.73 9.01
CA ILE A 68 -0.97 -29.90 8.77
C ILE A 68 -0.35 -30.23 7.41
N VAL A 69 -0.04 -29.20 6.64
CA VAL A 69 0.66 -29.31 5.36
C VAL A 69 2.11 -29.67 5.62
N LYS A 70 2.49 -30.92 5.34
CA LYS A 70 3.86 -31.42 5.55
C LYS A 70 4.85 -30.93 4.49
N ASN A 71 4.36 -30.72 3.26
CA ASN A 71 5.19 -30.33 2.10
C ASN A 71 4.67 -29.01 1.50
N PRO A 72 4.95 -27.85 2.14
CA PRO A 72 4.36 -26.57 1.77
C PRO A 72 5.07 -25.86 0.60
N GLU A 73 6.11 -26.43 0.00
CA GLU A 73 6.99 -25.76 -0.98
C GLU A 73 6.25 -25.10 -2.15
N ASN A 74 5.15 -25.72 -2.60
CA ASN A 74 4.29 -25.23 -3.68
C ASN A 74 2.93 -24.70 -3.18
N PHE A 75 2.80 -24.46 -1.87
CA PHE A 75 1.54 -24.04 -1.28
C PHE A 75 1.14 -22.63 -1.74
N SER A 76 -0.04 -22.53 -2.31
CA SER A 76 -0.70 -21.28 -2.67
C SER A 76 -2.20 -21.45 -2.44
N GLU A 77 -2.79 -20.59 -1.63
CA GLU A 77 -4.22 -20.63 -1.32
C GLU A 77 -4.85 -19.24 -1.50
N SER A 78 -6.13 -19.20 -1.86
CA SER A 78 -6.91 -17.96 -1.90
C SER A 78 -8.18 -18.10 -1.08
N GLY A 79 -8.49 -17.08 -0.30
CA GLY A 79 -9.60 -17.12 0.65
C GLY A 79 -9.78 -15.79 1.34
N PHE A 80 -10.54 -15.76 2.43
CA PHE A 80 -10.76 -14.55 3.19
C PHE A 80 -9.72 -14.39 4.29
N ALA A 81 -9.27 -13.16 4.49
CA ALA A 81 -8.44 -12.77 5.62
C ALA A 81 -9.27 -12.06 6.68
N ALA A 82 -8.83 -12.17 7.92
CA ALA A 82 -9.20 -11.28 9.00
C ALA A 82 -7.94 -10.65 9.60
N TRP A 83 -8.15 -9.74 10.54
CA TRP A 83 -7.07 -9.27 11.39
C TRP A 83 -7.51 -9.20 12.86
N HIS A 84 -6.52 -9.30 13.74
CA HIS A 84 -6.68 -9.25 15.19
C HIS A 84 -5.66 -8.30 15.85
N ASP A 85 -6.03 -7.74 17.00
CA ASP A 85 -5.21 -6.89 17.89
C ASP A 85 -4.97 -7.53 19.28
N ARG A 86 -5.42 -8.78 19.43
CA ARG A 86 -5.57 -9.65 20.61
C ARG A 86 -5.57 -8.97 21.98
N LYS A 87 -6.77 -8.79 22.55
CA LYS A 87 -7.02 -8.34 23.94
C LYS A 87 -7.93 -9.28 24.78
N SER A 88 -8.08 -10.57 24.43
CA SER A 88 -9.07 -11.43 25.14
C SER A 88 -8.75 -12.94 25.23
N VAL A 89 -7.65 -13.41 24.63
CA VAL A 89 -7.15 -14.80 24.76
C VAL A 89 -5.66 -14.69 25.02
N GLY A 90 -5.13 -15.48 25.95
CA GLY A 90 -3.79 -15.33 26.54
C GLY A 90 -2.70 -14.89 25.57
N ASN A 91 -1.71 -14.17 26.09
CA ASN A 91 -0.77 -13.40 25.26
C ASN A 91 0.27 -14.25 24.51
N ARG A 92 0.11 -15.58 24.39
CA ARG A 92 1.08 -16.47 23.73
C ARG A 92 0.54 -17.08 22.45
N THR A 93 1.37 -17.11 21.41
CA THR A 93 1.07 -17.74 20.12
C THR A 93 1.31 -19.26 20.18
N ALA A 94 1.00 -19.99 19.11
CA ALA A 94 1.37 -21.40 18.97
C ALA A 94 2.89 -21.67 18.99
N THR A 95 3.74 -20.70 18.62
CA THR A 95 5.20 -20.78 18.83
C THR A 95 5.59 -20.60 20.30
N GLY A 96 4.67 -20.14 21.15
CA GLY A 96 4.91 -19.85 22.57
C GLY A 96 5.45 -18.44 22.83
N GLU A 97 5.65 -17.62 21.80
CA GLU A 97 6.12 -16.24 21.92
C GLU A 97 4.99 -15.29 22.33
N GLU A 98 5.34 -14.13 22.91
CA GLU A 98 4.35 -13.12 23.25
C GLU A 98 3.75 -12.50 21.99
N PHE A 99 2.45 -12.26 22.03
CA PHE A 99 1.73 -11.62 20.95
C PHE A 99 2.08 -10.15 20.84
N ASP A 100 2.52 -9.75 19.65
CA ASP A 100 2.71 -8.34 19.28
C ASP A 100 1.76 -7.96 18.14
N ALA A 101 0.85 -7.02 18.41
CA ALA A 101 -0.09 -6.51 17.43
C ALA A 101 0.58 -5.76 16.27
N ASN A 102 1.79 -5.24 16.46
CA ASN A 102 2.54 -4.47 15.46
C ASN A 102 3.50 -5.32 14.62
N ALA A 103 3.73 -6.58 15.00
CA ALA A 103 4.61 -7.48 14.28
C ALA A 103 4.11 -7.74 12.85
N MET A 104 5.00 -8.14 11.94
CA MET A 104 4.60 -8.64 10.61
C MET A 104 4.32 -10.13 10.69
N ALA A 105 3.26 -10.50 11.41
CA ALA A 105 2.92 -11.89 11.72
C ALA A 105 1.46 -12.23 11.43
N ALA A 106 1.17 -13.53 11.35
CA ALA A 106 -0.17 -14.05 11.09
C ALA A 106 -0.39 -15.44 11.68
N ALA A 107 -1.66 -15.81 11.82
CA ALA A 107 -2.12 -17.16 12.12
C ALA A 107 -2.57 -17.88 10.84
N HIS A 108 -2.23 -19.16 10.71
CA HIS A 108 -2.75 -20.05 9.66
C HIS A 108 -3.19 -21.39 10.25
N PRO A 109 -4.32 -21.98 9.79
CA PRO A 109 -4.85 -23.20 10.41
C PRO A 109 -3.99 -24.44 10.15
N THR A 110 -3.33 -24.53 8.98
CA THR A 110 -2.70 -25.78 8.52
C THR A 110 -1.24 -25.64 8.07
N LEU A 111 -0.68 -24.43 7.99
CA LEU A 111 0.71 -24.28 7.54
C LEU A 111 1.65 -24.70 8.68
N PRO A 112 2.83 -25.27 8.39
CA PRO A 112 3.81 -25.55 9.41
C PRO A 112 4.26 -24.25 10.08
N ILE A 113 4.58 -24.32 11.37
CA ILE A 113 4.96 -23.16 12.18
C ILE A 113 6.33 -23.40 12.81
N PRO A 114 7.24 -22.42 12.77
CA PRO A 114 7.13 -21.15 12.04
C PRO A 114 7.22 -21.33 10.51
N SER A 115 6.64 -20.41 9.74
CA SER A 115 6.87 -20.33 8.29
C SER A 115 6.69 -18.90 7.78
N TYR A 116 6.98 -18.66 6.50
CA TYR A 116 6.84 -17.35 5.87
C TYR A 116 5.91 -17.44 4.67
N VAL A 117 5.08 -16.42 4.49
CA VAL A 117 4.19 -16.31 3.34
C VAL A 117 4.15 -14.89 2.80
N ARG A 118 3.99 -14.75 1.49
CA ARG A 118 3.58 -13.50 0.87
C ARG A 118 2.06 -13.47 0.84
N VAL A 119 1.47 -12.46 1.47
CA VAL A 119 0.03 -12.22 1.43
C VAL A 119 -0.23 -11.09 0.45
N THR A 120 -1.11 -11.34 -0.52
CA THR A 120 -1.54 -10.35 -1.50
C THR A 120 -3.02 -10.03 -1.29
N ASN A 121 -3.34 -8.76 -1.04
CA ASN A 121 -4.70 -8.27 -1.02
C ASN A 121 -5.20 -8.16 -2.47
N LEU A 122 -6.18 -8.99 -2.84
CA LEU A 122 -6.64 -9.09 -4.22
C LEU A 122 -7.50 -7.91 -4.66
N SER A 123 -7.96 -7.06 -3.72
CA SER A 123 -8.76 -5.89 -4.06
C SER A 123 -7.91 -4.67 -4.46
N ASN A 124 -6.67 -4.58 -3.98
CA ASN A 124 -5.81 -3.40 -4.19
C ASN A 124 -4.38 -3.74 -4.67
N GLY A 125 -4.04 -5.03 -4.81
CA GLY A 125 -2.73 -5.49 -5.27
C GLY A 125 -1.59 -5.33 -4.26
N ARG A 126 -1.85 -4.75 -3.08
CA ARG A 126 -0.85 -4.59 -2.01
C ARG A 126 -0.45 -5.96 -1.50
N ARG A 127 0.85 -6.12 -1.24
CA ARG A 127 1.41 -7.37 -0.75
C ARG A 127 2.45 -7.13 0.32
N VAL A 128 2.57 -8.08 1.24
CA VAL A 128 3.51 -8.03 2.36
C VAL A 128 3.96 -9.44 2.70
N VAL A 129 5.17 -9.59 3.19
CA VAL A 129 5.62 -10.85 3.80
C VAL A 129 5.23 -10.88 5.27
N VAL A 130 4.68 -12.00 5.73
CA VAL A 130 4.41 -12.23 7.16
C VAL A 130 4.99 -13.56 7.62
N ARG A 131 5.35 -13.61 8.89
CA ARG A 131 5.72 -14.85 9.59
C ARG A 131 4.46 -15.51 10.15
N ILE A 132 4.23 -16.77 9.81
CA ILE A 132 3.19 -17.59 10.43
C ILE A 132 3.74 -18.13 11.74
N ASN A 133 3.15 -17.69 12.85
CA ASN A 133 3.57 -18.06 14.19
C ASN A 133 2.43 -18.54 15.09
N ASP A 134 1.18 -18.45 14.62
CA ASP A 134 0.01 -18.86 15.38
C ASP A 134 -0.98 -19.70 14.56
N ARG A 135 -1.94 -20.31 15.26
CA ARG A 135 -2.98 -21.18 14.69
C ARG A 135 -4.32 -20.46 14.57
N GLY A 136 -5.10 -20.86 13.58
CA GLY A 136 -6.36 -20.20 13.21
C GLY A 136 -6.21 -19.41 11.90
N PRO A 137 -7.25 -18.70 11.44
CA PRO A 137 -8.56 -18.53 12.08
C PRO A 137 -9.42 -19.80 11.96
N TYR A 138 -10.35 -19.96 12.90
CA TYR A 138 -11.28 -21.10 12.93
C TYR A 138 -12.67 -20.75 12.37
N THR A 139 -12.84 -19.53 11.85
CA THR A 139 -14.06 -19.09 11.17
C THR A 139 -14.12 -19.69 9.76
N PRO A 140 -15.25 -20.31 9.35
CA PRO A 140 -15.42 -20.83 7.99
C PRO A 140 -15.12 -19.79 6.90
N GLY A 141 -14.41 -20.21 5.85
CA GLY A 141 -14.04 -19.36 4.72
C GLY A 141 -12.83 -18.44 4.94
N ARG A 142 -12.41 -18.23 6.20
CA ARG A 142 -11.18 -17.49 6.50
C ARG A 142 -9.98 -18.43 6.50
N ILE A 143 -8.93 -18.02 5.81
CA ILE A 143 -7.71 -18.83 5.63
C ILE A 143 -6.53 -18.27 6.43
N ILE A 144 -6.55 -16.97 6.75
CA ILE A 144 -5.44 -16.30 7.45
C ILE A 144 -5.97 -15.20 8.36
N ASP A 145 -5.35 -15.05 9.53
CA ASP A 145 -5.64 -13.98 10.48
C ASP A 145 -4.36 -13.17 10.72
N LEU A 146 -4.39 -11.88 10.39
CA LEU A 146 -3.22 -11.03 10.39
C LEU A 146 -3.15 -10.23 11.68
N THR A 147 -1.93 -9.97 12.16
CA THR A 147 -1.70 -8.90 13.13
C THR A 147 -2.16 -7.54 12.59
N LYS A 148 -2.51 -6.62 13.48
CA LYS A 148 -2.90 -5.26 13.13
C LYS A 148 -1.83 -4.57 12.24
N GLY A 149 -0.55 -4.71 12.60
CA GLY A 149 0.56 -4.14 11.83
C GLY A 149 0.59 -4.64 10.38
N ALA A 150 0.44 -5.95 10.16
CA ALA A 150 0.39 -6.52 8.81
C ALA A 150 -0.88 -6.09 8.04
N ALA A 151 -2.03 -6.03 8.72
CA ALA A 151 -3.29 -5.60 8.13
C ALA A 151 -3.26 -4.14 7.66
N ASP A 152 -2.69 -3.24 8.46
CA ASP A 152 -2.52 -1.82 8.11
C ASP A 152 -1.64 -1.66 6.86
N ARG A 153 -0.54 -2.44 6.76
CA ARG A 153 0.35 -2.48 5.59
C ARG A 153 -0.33 -3.02 4.34
N LEU A 154 -1.33 -3.88 4.47
CA LEU A 154 -2.13 -4.41 3.35
C LEU A 154 -3.39 -3.58 3.04
N ASN A 155 -3.72 -2.59 3.86
CA ASN A 155 -5.04 -1.92 3.86
C ASN A 155 -6.15 -2.97 3.85
N LEU A 156 -6.11 -3.84 4.86
CA LEU A 156 -6.94 -5.04 4.95
C LEU A 156 -8.11 -4.81 5.90
N SER A 157 -9.31 -5.06 5.40
CA SER A 157 -10.53 -5.13 6.22
C SER A 157 -10.83 -6.58 6.60
N ASN A 158 -11.70 -6.77 7.60
CA ASN A 158 -12.24 -8.09 7.88
C ASN A 158 -12.99 -8.64 6.65
N ASN A 159 -12.72 -9.90 6.29
CA ASN A 159 -13.23 -10.58 5.10
C ASN A 159 -12.69 -10.02 3.77
N THR A 160 -11.47 -9.50 3.76
CA THR A 160 -10.78 -9.16 2.50
C THR A 160 -10.35 -10.44 1.79
N LYS A 161 -10.58 -10.54 0.48
CA LYS A 161 -10.07 -11.68 -0.29
C LYS A 161 -8.56 -11.51 -0.50
N VAL A 162 -7.80 -12.52 -0.10
CA VAL A 162 -6.34 -12.54 -0.23
C VAL A 162 -5.86 -13.79 -0.93
N LYS A 163 -4.65 -13.71 -1.47
CA LYS A 163 -3.84 -14.86 -1.88
C LYS A 163 -2.67 -15.02 -0.91
N VAL A 164 -2.45 -16.24 -0.44
CA VAL A 164 -1.35 -16.62 0.45
C VAL A 164 -0.42 -17.52 -0.35
N ASP A 165 0.79 -17.03 -0.63
CA ASP A 165 1.82 -17.78 -1.33
C ASP A 165 2.96 -18.13 -0.36
N PHE A 166 3.30 -19.41 -0.24
CA PHE A 166 4.37 -19.86 0.65
C PHE A 166 5.76 -19.39 0.20
N ILE A 167 6.62 -19.06 1.17
CA ILE A 167 8.04 -18.77 0.98
C ILE A 167 8.82 -19.84 1.74
N ASN A 168 9.51 -20.69 0.99
CA ASN A 168 10.47 -21.62 1.56
C ASN A 168 11.78 -20.87 1.82
N VAL A 169 12.31 -21.03 3.03
CA VAL A 169 13.62 -20.50 3.41
C VAL A 169 14.52 -21.68 3.69
N ALA A 170 15.58 -21.86 2.90
CA ALA A 170 16.55 -22.93 3.13
C ALA A 170 17.57 -22.54 4.21
N PRO A 171 18.31 -23.51 4.80
CA PRO A 171 19.31 -23.23 5.84
C PRO A 171 20.41 -22.25 5.43
N ASP A 172 20.71 -22.16 4.14
CA ASP A 172 21.69 -21.23 3.55
C ASP A 172 21.10 -19.81 3.32
N GLY A 173 19.82 -19.61 3.67
CA GLY A 173 19.09 -18.35 3.47
C GLY A 173 18.51 -18.17 2.08
N THR A 174 18.65 -19.14 1.17
CA THR A 174 18.02 -19.06 -0.15
C THR A 174 16.50 -19.12 -0.03
N LEU A 175 15.83 -18.26 -0.79
CA LEU A 175 14.36 -18.16 -0.80
C LEU A 175 13.82 -18.84 -2.06
N SER A 176 12.80 -19.67 -1.90
CA SER A 176 12.09 -20.31 -3.01
C SER A 176 10.59 -20.42 -2.75
N GLY A 177 9.85 -20.97 -3.72
CA GLY A 177 8.39 -21.14 -3.63
C GLY A 177 7.60 -19.96 -4.22
N PRO A 178 6.27 -20.09 -4.30
CA PRO A 178 5.40 -19.16 -5.03
C PRO A 178 5.45 -17.72 -4.51
N GLY A 179 5.75 -17.53 -3.22
CA GLY A 179 5.82 -16.20 -2.59
C GLY A 179 7.04 -15.38 -3.00
N THR A 180 8.04 -15.99 -3.64
CA THR A 180 9.27 -15.32 -4.12
C THR A 180 9.15 -14.85 -5.57
N ILE A 181 8.18 -15.37 -6.32
CA ILE A 181 8.02 -15.09 -7.75
C ILE A 181 7.70 -13.61 -7.96
N GLY A 182 8.57 -12.89 -8.67
CA GLY A 182 8.38 -11.45 -8.93
C GLY A 182 8.53 -10.58 -7.68
N THR A 183 9.25 -11.04 -6.66
CA THR A 183 9.35 -10.36 -5.38
C THR A 183 10.78 -10.34 -4.86
N ARG A 184 11.23 -9.16 -4.42
CA ARG A 184 12.39 -9.00 -3.53
C ARG A 184 11.86 -8.58 -2.17
N VAL A 185 12.24 -9.30 -1.11
CA VAL A 185 11.85 -8.87 0.24
C VAL A 185 12.80 -7.78 0.68
N ALA A 186 12.26 -6.61 1.01
CA ALA A 186 13.02 -5.49 1.54
C ALA A 186 13.66 -5.90 2.86
N LYS A 187 15.00 -5.91 2.93
CA LYS A 187 15.68 -5.99 4.22
C LYS A 187 15.44 -4.68 4.94
N GLN A 188 14.82 -4.74 6.12
CA GLN A 188 14.56 -3.57 6.96
C GLN A 188 15.88 -2.94 7.41
N SER A 189 16.51 -2.17 6.53
CA SER A 189 17.73 -1.40 6.81
C SER A 189 17.32 -0.09 7.49
N PHE A 190 16.72 -0.20 8.68
CA PHE A 190 16.47 0.95 9.57
C PHE A 190 17.75 1.45 10.26
N ALA A 191 18.91 0.88 9.97
CA ALA A 191 20.18 1.47 10.36
C ALA A 191 20.39 2.75 9.56
N LEU A 192 20.02 3.88 10.14
CA LEU A 192 20.59 5.16 9.72
C LEU A 192 22.12 4.97 9.68
N PRO A 193 22.82 5.44 8.63
CA PRO A 193 24.28 5.43 8.63
C PRO A 193 24.76 6.07 9.93
N SER A 194 25.85 5.54 10.50
CA SER A 194 26.47 6.11 11.70
C SER A 194 26.58 7.62 11.54
N ARG A 195 26.18 8.39 12.58
CA ARG A 195 26.25 9.85 12.54
C ARG A 195 27.64 10.26 12.07
N PRO A 196 27.78 11.10 11.02
CA PRO A 196 29.07 11.59 10.59
C PRO A 196 29.82 12.17 11.79
N THR A 197 31.04 11.69 12.01
CA THR A 197 31.92 12.25 13.04
C THR A 197 32.33 13.65 12.59
N LEU A 198 31.64 14.67 13.11
CA LEU A 198 32.12 16.04 12.97
C LEU A 198 33.35 16.16 13.88
N GLY A 199 34.54 16.17 13.27
CA GLY A 199 35.78 16.39 13.99
C GLY A 199 35.70 17.71 14.76
N SER A 200 35.93 17.67 16.07
CA SER A 200 36.16 18.87 16.88
C SER A 200 37.57 19.37 16.58
N SER A 201 37.70 20.30 15.63
CA SER A 201 38.89 21.17 15.63
C SER A 201 38.82 22.08 16.85
N GLY A 202 39.96 22.35 17.50
CA GLY A 202 40.08 23.22 18.68
C GLY A 202 39.65 24.68 18.50
N MET A 203 38.95 25.00 17.40
CA MET A 203 38.47 26.33 17.03
C MET A 203 36.98 26.35 16.60
N GLY A 204 36.21 25.29 16.88
CA GLY A 204 34.74 25.34 16.83
C GLY A 204 34.07 25.33 15.45
N THR A 205 34.81 25.22 14.34
CA THR A 205 34.23 25.06 12.99
C THR A 205 34.12 23.57 12.61
N PRO A 206 32.94 23.08 12.17
CA PRO A 206 32.80 21.71 11.69
C PRO A 206 33.52 21.53 10.35
N ILE A 207 34.48 20.62 10.30
CA ILE A 207 35.07 20.11 9.06
C ILE A 207 34.44 18.74 8.76
N MET A 208 34.01 18.54 7.51
CA MET A 208 33.65 17.20 7.02
C MET A 208 34.93 16.38 6.90
N GLU A 209 35.09 15.36 7.75
CA GLU A 209 36.07 14.31 7.53
C GLU A 209 35.61 13.52 6.30
N SER A 210 36.30 13.68 5.17
CA SER A 210 36.06 12.86 3.99
C SER A 210 36.31 11.40 4.36
N ALA A 211 35.29 10.56 4.22
CA ALA A 211 35.36 9.12 4.47
C ALA A 211 36.58 8.48 3.76
N PRO A 212 37.21 7.44 4.34
CA PRO A 212 38.23 6.69 3.62
C PRO A 212 37.61 6.09 2.34
N PRO A 213 38.27 6.19 1.18
CA PRO A 213 37.74 5.59 -0.03
C PRO A 213 37.66 4.08 0.17
N SER A 214 36.42 3.56 0.19
CA SER A 214 36.16 2.15 -0.03
C SER A 214 36.85 1.76 -1.33
N ALA A 215 37.77 0.80 -1.26
CA ALA A 215 38.56 0.32 -2.38
C ALA A 215 37.66 -0.38 -3.42
N ALA A 216 36.97 0.40 -4.24
CA ALA A 216 36.45 -0.03 -5.51
C ALA A 216 37.33 0.61 -6.59
N ALA A 217 38.10 -0.23 -7.28
CA ALA A 217 39.07 0.18 -8.28
C ALA A 217 38.42 1.01 -9.40
N VAL A 218 38.65 2.32 -9.38
CA VAL A 218 38.48 3.20 -10.54
C VAL A 218 39.88 3.65 -10.93
N ARG A 219 40.37 3.17 -12.08
CA ARG A 219 41.67 3.58 -12.62
C ARG A 219 41.50 4.94 -13.30
N PRO A 220 42.18 6.02 -12.85
CA PRO A 220 42.16 7.28 -13.57
C PRO A 220 43.01 7.19 -14.83
N ILE A 221 42.42 7.56 -15.96
CA ILE A 221 43.13 7.80 -17.23
C ILE A 221 43.97 9.07 -17.02
N SER A 222 45.29 8.96 -17.17
CA SER A 222 46.21 10.07 -16.92
C SER A 222 46.29 10.96 -18.16
N ASN A 223 45.92 12.24 -18.06
CA ASN A 223 46.14 13.25 -19.11
C ASN A 223 47.60 13.77 -19.13
N ALA A 224 48.57 12.87 -18.93
CA ALA A 224 49.99 13.18 -18.98
C ALA A 224 50.55 12.95 -20.39
N THR A 225 50.06 13.70 -21.38
CA THR A 225 50.81 14.04 -22.60
C THR A 225 50.09 15.22 -23.24
N LEU A 226 50.50 16.46 -22.95
CA LEU A 226 50.25 17.64 -23.78
C LEU A 226 50.93 18.87 -23.15
N ALA A 227 52.23 19.01 -23.40
CA ALA A 227 52.96 20.26 -23.66
C ALA A 227 54.48 19.94 -23.77
N PRO A 228 55.30 20.81 -24.35
CA PRO A 228 55.26 21.33 -25.72
C PRO A 228 56.59 21.06 -26.43
N ALA A 229 56.59 20.72 -27.72
CA ALA A 229 57.83 20.61 -28.50
C ALA A 229 57.88 21.71 -29.57
N MET A 230 58.74 22.69 -29.32
CA MET A 230 59.37 23.52 -30.36
C MET A 230 60.20 22.64 -31.31
N GLY A 231 60.34 23.10 -32.54
CA GLY A 231 60.78 22.31 -33.69
C GLY A 231 62.25 21.91 -33.74
N ASN A 232 62.61 21.08 -34.72
CA ASN A 232 63.21 21.53 -35.98
C ASN A 232 63.46 20.35 -36.95
N SER A 233 63.19 20.60 -38.24
CA SER A 233 63.80 20.05 -39.47
C SER A 233 64.06 18.54 -39.64
N THR A 234 63.56 17.97 -40.75
CA THR A 234 64.37 17.66 -41.95
C THR A 234 63.51 17.13 -43.12
N SER A 235 63.62 17.83 -44.26
CA SER A 235 63.55 17.37 -45.66
C SER A 235 62.37 16.51 -46.15
N MET A 236 61.62 17.02 -47.12
CA MET A 236 61.62 16.53 -48.52
C MET A 236 60.55 17.30 -49.35
N THR A 237 61.07 18.06 -50.32
CA THR A 237 60.56 18.17 -51.71
C THR A 237 59.23 18.91 -52.02
N GLY A 238 59.36 20.14 -52.52
CA GLY A 238 58.88 20.52 -53.86
C GLY A 238 57.50 21.19 -54.04
N GLY A 239 57.52 22.50 -54.36
CA GLY A 239 56.72 23.06 -55.48
C GLY A 239 55.58 24.05 -55.18
N ASN A 240 55.77 25.30 -55.66
CA ASN A 240 54.80 26.40 -55.99
C ASN A 240 53.91 26.97 -54.86
N ILE A 241 54.12 28.20 -54.36
CA ILE A 241 53.90 29.55 -54.95
C ILE A 241 52.46 29.79 -55.46
N SER A 242 51.64 30.51 -54.68
CA SER A 242 51.04 31.81 -55.08
C SER A 242 50.03 32.36 -54.07
N THR A 243 50.11 33.68 -53.92
CA THR A 243 49.23 34.65 -53.27
C THR A 243 47.81 34.71 -53.86
N GLY A 244 46.79 35.04 -53.05
CA GLY A 244 45.53 35.60 -53.58
C GLY A 244 44.28 35.43 -52.71
N THR A 245 43.78 36.57 -52.24
CA THR A 245 42.38 37.04 -52.11
C THR A 245 41.18 36.08 -52.25
N ALA A 246 40.14 36.40 -51.45
CA ALA A 246 38.71 36.12 -51.59
C ALA A 246 38.12 34.82 -50.99
N GLY A 247 37.23 35.03 -50.01
CA GLY A 247 35.86 34.54 -49.97
C GLY A 247 35.59 33.05 -50.19
N THR A 248 34.93 32.41 -49.21
CA THR A 248 33.50 32.03 -49.29
C THR A 248 33.20 30.90 -48.31
N THR A 249 32.03 31.06 -47.70
CA THR A 249 31.25 30.21 -46.79
C THR A 249 31.29 28.70 -47.00
N THR A 250 31.27 27.96 -45.88
CA THR A 250 30.33 26.86 -45.55
C THR A 250 30.39 26.74 -44.01
N GLY A 251 29.36 26.92 -43.19
CA GLY A 251 27.93 26.68 -43.36
C GLY A 251 27.53 25.45 -42.54
N GLY A 252 27.16 25.65 -41.26
CA GLY A 252 26.61 24.58 -40.41
C GLY A 252 26.68 24.86 -38.91
N GLY A 253 25.69 25.57 -38.36
CA GLY A 253 25.45 25.76 -36.91
C GLY A 253 25.22 24.43 -36.17
N PHE A 254 25.23 24.35 -34.84
CA PHE A 254 24.52 25.21 -33.90
C PHE A 254 25.13 24.99 -32.49
N LEU A 255 25.68 26.03 -31.86
CA LEU A 255 26.07 26.06 -30.45
C LEU A 255 25.05 26.93 -29.70
N GLY A 256 24.54 26.44 -28.57
CA GLY A 256 23.60 27.22 -27.76
C GLY A 256 23.45 26.71 -26.32
N ALA A 257 24.21 27.31 -25.41
CA ALA A 257 23.88 27.50 -24.00
C ALA A 257 24.68 28.73 -23.49
N PRO A 258 24.33 29.35 -22.34
CA PRO A 258 23.03 29.82 -21.86
C PRO A 258 23.07 31.33 -21.55
N LYS A 259 21.92 32.00 -21.32
CA LYS A 259 21.91 33.31 -20.65
C LYS A 259 20.65 33.50 -19.77
N PRO A 260 20.81 33.95 -18.50
CA PRO A 260 19.70 34.24 -17.59
C PRO A 260 19.14 35.65 -17.84
N LEU A 261 17.86 35.86 -17.54
CA LEU A 261 17.17 37.15 -17.58
C LEU A 261 16.74 37.59 -16.15
N PRO A 262 16.65 38.90 -15.88
CA PRO A 262 16.64 39.48 -14.54
C PRO A 262 15.24 39.71 -13.92
N SER A 263 15.25 40.05 -12.62
CA SER A 263 14.08 40.34 -11.77
C SER A 263 13.64 41.82 -11.77
N GLY A 264 12.33 42.04 -11.58
CA GLY A 264 11.62 43.30 -11.34
C GLY A 264 10.21 43.20 -11.97
N VAL A 265 9.09 43.71 -11.46
CA VAL A 265 8.71 44.65 -10.39
C VAL A 265 7.22 44.35 -10.02
N LEU A 266 6.75 44.95 -8.93
CA LEU A 266 5.51 44.82 -8.16
C LEU A 266 4.15 45.10 -8.86
N GLU A 267 3.09 44.59 -8.21
CA GLU A 267 1.69 45.05 -8.05
C GLU A 267 0.84 45.51 -9.25
N GLY A 268 -0.38 44.98 -9.30
CA GLY A 268 -1.46 45.44 -10.18
C GLY A 268 -2.82 45.14 -9.56
N SER A 269 -3.24 46.00 -8.64
CA SER A 269 -4.60 46.12 -8.11
C SER A 269 -5.45 46.99 -9.05
N GLU A 270 -6.69 46.56 -9.28
CA GLU A 270 -7.90 47.35 -9.59
C GLU A 270 -8.05 48.08 -10.95
N PRO A 271 -9.28 48.18 -11.51
CA PRO A 271 -9.55 48.79 -12.82
C PRO A 271 -9.71 50.31 -12.77
N ALA A 272 -9.35 50.99 -13.87
CA ALA A 272 -9.60 52.41 -14.09
C ALA A 272 -10.97 52.68 -14.75
N ALA A 273 -11.51 53.83 -14.36
CA ALA A 273 -12.87 54.31 -14.55
C ALA A 273 -13.21 54.88 -15.93
N SER A 274 -14.53 54.95 -16.20
CA SER A 274 -15.16 55.86 -17.16
C SER A 274 -16.06 56.86 -16.42
N ALA A 275 -15.77 58.14 -16.63
CA ALA A 275 -16.69 59.26 -16.88
C ALA A 275 -17.78 59.72 -15.88
N ILE A 276 -17.57 60.96 -15.39
CA ILE A 276 -18.48 62.15 -15.36
C ILE A 276 -19.43 62.41 -14.16
N ALA A 277 -19.22 63.62 -13.61
CA ALA A 277 -20.12 64.62 -13.00
C ALA A 277 -20.29 64.72 -11.46
N PRO A 278 -20.25 65.96 -10.89
CA PRO A 278 -20.28 66.22 -9.44
C PRO A 278 -21.65 66.74 -8.96
N THR A 279 -21.99 66.53 -7.68
CA THR A 279 -22.87 67.44 -6.92
C THR A 279 -22.56 67.38 -5.42
N HIS A 280 -22.69 68.54 -4.80
CA HIS A 280 -22.34 68.86 -3.43
C HIS A 280 -23.34 68.27 -2.43
N SER A 281 -22.91 68.02 -1.18
CA SER A 281 -23.40 68.73 0.02
C SER A 281 -22.94 68.02 1.30
N ALA A 282 -22.54 68.85 2.26
CA ALA A 282 -21.95 68.50 3.54
C ALA A 282 -23.01 68.12 4.61
N PRO A 283 -22.68 68.22 5.92
CA PRO A 283 -22.38 67.11 6.83
C PRO A 283 -23.54 66.92 7.82
N VAL A 284 -23.39 66.05 8.84
CA VAL A 284 -23.83 66.31 10.23
C VAL A 284 -23.44 65.13 11.13
N ALA A 285 -22.90 65.51 12.29
CA ALA A 285 -22.33 64.68 13.35
C ALA A 285 -23.38 64.06 14.29
N VAL A 286 -23.07 62.92 14.92
CA VAL A 286 -23.35 62.68 16.36
C VAL A 286 -22.51 61.54 16.96
N ALA A 287 -21.67 61.92 17.93
CA ALA A 287 -21.44 61.35 19.27
C ALA A 287 -21.14 59.85 19.53
N PRO A 288 -20.45 59.52 20.65
CA PRO A 288 -19.70 58.29 20.84
C PRO A 288 -20.38 57.24 21.74
N VAL A 289 -19.79 56.04 21.73
CA VAL A 289 -19.87 54.94 22.72
C VAL A 289 -21.27 54.44 23.11
N THR A 290 -21.67 53.32 22.51
CA THR A 290 -22.40 52.26 23.21
C THR A 290 -22.07 50.94 22.53
N ALA A 291 -21.34 50.05 23.19
CA ALA A 291 -21.20 48.68 22.73
C ALA A 291 -22.46 47.91 23.16
N PRO A 292 -23.30 47.42 22.23
CA PRO A 292 -24.39 46.53 22.58
C PRO A 292 -23.86 45.08 22.62
N SER A 293 -23.99 44.50 23.81
CA SER A 293 -24.53 43.17 24.07
C SER A 293 -24.69 42.20 22.88
N ARG A 294 -23.99 41.07 23.00
CA ARG A 294 -24.42 39.67 22.78
C ARG A 294 -25.55 39.39 21.76
N ALA A 295 -25.18 38.49 20.83
CA ALA A 295 -26.02 37.62 19.98
C ALA A 295 -26.30 38.09 18.53
N ALA A 296 -25.51 37.54 17.59
CA ALA A 296 -25.91 37.19 16.23
C ALA A 296 -25.00 36.01 15.78
N ALA A 297 -25.42 34.77 15.99
CA ALA A 297 -25.99 33.93 14.95
C ALA A 297 -25.00 33.61 13.80
N GLN A 298 -24.11 32.63 14.02
CA GLN A 298 -23.66 31.78 12.91
C GLN A 298 -24.77 30.77 12.65
N SER A 299 -25.58 31.09 11.66
CA SER A 299 -26.84 30.47 11.29
C SER A 299 -26.73 28.95 11.13
N ALA A 300 -27.69 28.24 11.75
CA ALA A 300 -28.00 26.86 11.39
C ALA A 300 -28.26 26.78 9.87
N MET A 301 -27.66 25.80 9.21
CA MET A 301 -27.87 25.58 7.78
C MET A 301 -29.34 25.20 7.55
N PRO A 302 -30.06 25.87 6.64
CA PRO A 302 -31.45 25.52 6.37
C PRO A 302 -31.52 24.10 5.80
N ALA A 303 -32.34 23.26 6.42
CA ALA A 303 -32.77 21.97 5.90
C ALA A 303 -33.62 22.23 4.64
N GLY A 304 -32.97 22.46 3.52
CA GLY A 304 -33.63 22.82 2.27
C GLY A 304 -34.20 21.60 1.58
N SER A 305 -35.34 21.77 0.91
CA SER A 305 -36.08 20.81 0.07
C SER A 305 -35.32 20.33 -1.18
N GLY A 306 -34.03 20.03 -1.03
CA GLY A 306 -33.20 19.47 -2.09
C GLY A 306 -33.23 17.95 -2.11
N ASN A 307 -32.69 17.39 -3.19
CA ASN A 307 -32.59 15.95 -3.39
C ASN A 307 -31.16 15.42 -3.16
N ILE A 308 -30.24 16.23 -2.62
CA ILE A 308 -28.85 15.84 -2.41
C ILE A 308 -28.63 15.52 -0.95
N VAL A 309 -28.04 14.37 -0.64
CA VAL A 309 -27.69 13.94 0.72
C VAL A 309 -26.25 13.44 0.75
N VAL A 310 -25.62 13.54 1.91
CA VAL A 310 -24.27 13.00 2.16
C VAL A 310 -24.43 11.72 2.94
N GLN A 311 -24.12 10.57 2.34
CA GLN A 311 -24.13 9.30 3.04
C GLN A 311 -22.79 9.09 3.75
N VAL A 312 -22.86 8.82 5.05
CA VAL A 312 -21.70 8.72 5.95
C VAL A 312 -21.34 7.27 6.31
N GLY A 313 -22.23 6.32 6.04
CA GLY A 313 -21.97 4.90 6.27
C GLY A 313 -23.21 4.03 6.20
N ALA A 314 -23.02 2.72 6.35
CA ALA A 314 -24.08 1.73 6.43
C ALA A 314 -23.75 0.70 7.51
N LEU A 315 -24.68 0.46 8.45
CA LEU A 315 -24.54 -0.52 9.52
C LEU A 315 -25.62 -1.60 9.41
N SER A 316 -25.33 -2.81 9.88
CA SER A 316 -26.31 -3.90 9.98
C SER A 316 -27.30 -3.73 11.16
N ASP A 317 -27.02 -2.78 12.05
CA ASP A 317 -27.71 -2.63 13.33
C ASP A 317 -28.42 -1.27 13.41
N GLN A 318 -29.73 -1.32 13.64
CA GLN A 318 -30.60 -0.15 13.65
C GLN A 318 -30.29 0.80 14.80
N GLN A 319 -30.06 0.26 16.01
CA GLN A 319 -29.86 1.06 17.21
C GLN A 319 -28.51 1.77 17.16
N ARG A 320 -27.47 1.07 16.69
CA ARG A 320 -26.15 1.69 16.45
C ARG A 320 -26.21 2.73 15.35
N ALA A 321 -26.96 2.48 14.27
CA ALA A 321 -27.13 3.46 13.21
C ALA A 321 -27.83 4.75 13.68
N GLN A 322 -28.88 4.62 14.51
CA GLN A 322 -29.58 5.77 15.10
C GLN A 322 -28.71 6.56 16.08
N THR A 323 -27.98 5.85 16.95
CA THR A 323 -27.05 6.48 17.90
C THR A 323 -25.95 7.25 17.16
N TRP A 324 -25.41 6.66 16.10
CA TRP A 324 -24.37 7.29 15.31
C TRP A 324 -24.90 8.50 14.54
N LEU A 325 -26.10 8.41 13.95
CA LEU A 325 -26.76 9.56 13.32
C LEU A 325 -26.91 10.72 14.32
N LYS A 326 -27.37 10.45 15.54
CA LYS A 326 -27.56 11.48 16.56
C LYS A 326 -26.26 12.22 16.87
N SER A 327 -25.17 11.48 17.06
CA SER A 327 -23.84 12.06 17.31
C SER A 327 -23.35 12.94 16.16
N LEU A 328 -23.62 12.55 14.91
CA LEU A 328 -23.23 13.32 13.72
C LEU A 328 -24.11 14.55 13.54
N SER A 329 -25.42 14.44 13.78
CA SER A 329 -26.33 15.59 13.68
C SER A 329 -26.03 16.65 14.73
N GLU A 330 -25.65 16.26 15.95
CA GLU A 330 -25.29 17.19 17.02
C GLU A 330 -23.96 17.89 16.74
N ARG A 331 -22.96 17.12 16.26
CA ARG A 331 -21.62 17.64 15.98
C ARG A 331 -21.57 18.57 14.78
N PHE A 332 -22.20 18.18 13.67
CA PHE A 332 -22.14 18.93 12.42
C PHE A 332 -23.33 19.88 12.25
N ARG A 333 -24.30 19.88 13.17
CA ARG A 333 -25.55 20.69 13.14
C ARG A 333 -26.33 20.56 11.83
N VAL A 334 -26.34 19.34 11.28
CA VAL A 334 -27.01 19.00 10.03
C VAL A 334 -28.04 17.90 10.32
N PRO A 335 -29.30 18.05 9.88
CA PRO A 335 -30.30 17.01 10.03
C PRO A 335 -29.90 15.79 9.19
N GLY A 336 -30.27 14.60 9.67
CA GLY A 336 -30.05 13.39 8.89
C GLY A 336 -31.11 12.34 9.17
N LYS A 337 -31.07 11.29 8.35
CA LYS A 337 -32.01 10.18 8.38
C LYS A 337 -31.27 8.87 8.22
N VAL A 338 -31.80 7.83 8.85
CA VAL A 338 -31.39 6.45 8.61
C VAL A 338 -32.37 5.83 7.62
N SER A 339 -31.87 5.28 6.53
CA SER A 339 -32.67 4.59 5.51
C SER A 339 -32.27 3.13 5.43
N LEU A 340 -33.25 2.23 5.52
CA LEU A 340 -33.05 0.79 5.36
C LEU A 340 -32.98 0.44 3.88
N ASN A 341 -31.90 -0.19 3.43
CA ASN A 341 -31.74 -0.64 2.06
C ASN A 341 -30.96 -1.96 2.03
N ASN A 342 -31.56 -3.02 1.47
CA ASN A 342 -30.98 -4.37 1.38
C ASN A 342 -30.48 -4.92 2.73
N GLY A 343 -31.23 -4.70 3.81
CA GLY A 343 -30.86 -5.19 5.15
C GLY A 343 -29.73 -4.42 5.85
N LEU A 344 -29.23 -3.33 5.27
CA LEU A 344 -28.32 -2.38 5.92
C LEU A 344 -28.99 -1.02 6.16
N TYR A 345 -28.74 -0.45 7.33
CA TYR A 345 -29.14 0.88 7.76
C TYR A 345 -28.11 1.91 7.30
N ARG A 346 -28.44 2.64 6.23
CA ARG A 346 -27.61 3.71 5.68
C ARG A 346 -27.90 5.02 6.40
N ILE A 347 -26.86 5.74 6.79
CA ILE A 347 -26.99 7.03 7.48
C ILE A 347 -26.69 8.13 6.48
N GLN A 348 -27.65 9.04 6.32
CA GLN A 348 -27.60 10.14 5.37
C GLN A 348 -27.79 11.45 6.11
N LEU A 349 -26.97 12.45 5.80
CA LEU A 349 -27.06 13.83 6.28
C LEU A 349 -27.59 14.71 5.14
N GLY A 350 -28.43 15.69 5.46
CA GLY A 350 -29.19 16.49 4.47
C GLY A 350 -30.69 16.22 4.56
N PRO A 351 -31.51 16.85 3.71
CA PRO A 351 -31.21 17.28 2.34
C PRO A 351 -30.50 18.63 2.16
N PHE A 352 -29.67 18.73 1.11
CA PHE A 352 -28.98 19.93 0.65
C PHE A 352 -29.55 20.41 -0.69
N GLN A 353 -29.61 21.73 -0.87
CA GLN A 353 -30.08 22.35 -2.12
C GLN A 353 -29.00 22.40 -3.20
N SER A 354 -27.74 22.57 -2.79
CA SER A 354 -26.60 22.66 -3.71
C SER A 354 -25.62 21.53 -3.49
N ARG A 355 -25.06 21.01 -4.59
CA ARG A 355 -23.96 20.03 -4.54
C ARG A 355 -22.75 20.58 -3.80
N GLN A 356 -22.50 21.89 -3.87
CA GLN A 356 -21.39 22.54 -3.18
C GLN A 356 -21.53 22.40 -1.66
N GLN A 357 -22.72 22.59 -1.11
CA GLN A 357 -22.98 22.43 0.33
C GLN A 357 -22.73 20.99 0.80
N ALA A 358 -23.10 20.01 -0.03
CA ALA A 358 -22.86 18.60 0.26
C ALA A 358 -21.35 18.25 0.21
N ILE A 359 -20.59 18.85 -0.72
CA ILE A 359 -19.13 18.69 -0.81
C ILE A 359 -18.43 19.33 0.38
N ASP A 360 -18.84 20.54 0.79
CA ASP A 360 -18.26 21.22 1.95
C ASP A 360 -18.46 20.40 3.22
N LEU A 361 -19.64 19.78 3.39
CA LEU A 361 -19.88 18.86 4.51
C LEU A 361 -19.05 17.57 4.38
N GLN A 362 -18.92 17.01 3.18
CA GLN A 362 -18.09 15.83 2.93
C GLN A 362 -16.63 16.06 3.34
N GLN A 363 -16.07 17.23 3.00
CA GLN A 363 -14.70 17.61 3.38
C GLN A 363 -14.55 17.82 4.89
N ARG A 364 -15.59 18.37 5.55
CA ARG A 364 -15.59 18.49 7.02
C ARG A 364 -15.68 17.13 7.70
N LEU A 365 -16.49 16.21 7.19
CA LEU A 365 -16.59 14.85 7.74
C LEU A 365 -15.29 14.06 7.59
N SER A 366 -14.58 14.24 6.47
CA SER A 366 -13.29 13.59 6.27
C SER A 366 -12.18 14.20 7.14
N SER A 367 -12.16 15.53 7.31
CA SER A 367 -11.13 16.20 8.13
C SER A 367 -11.39 16.06 9.63
N GLU A 368 -12.63 16.18 10.10
CA GLU A 368 -12.95 16.29 11.51
C GLU A 368 -13.34 14.94 12.17
N ALA A 369 -13.90 14.02 11.38
CA ALA A 369 -14.34 12.71 11.87
C ALA A 369 -13.58 11.53 11.23
N GLN A 370 -12.67 11.80 10.27
CA GLN A 370 -11.98 10.78 9.46
C GLN A 370 -12.95 9.74 8.88
N GLN A 371 -14.18 10.15 8.57
CA GLN A 371 -15.20 9.25 8.06
C GLN A 371 -15.29 9.33 6.53
N PRO A 372 -15.27 8.18 5.83
CA PRO A 372 -15.55 8.15 4.40
C PRO A 372 -17.03 8.50 4.19
N SER A 373 -17.27 9.62 3.50
CA SER A 373 -18.61 10.08 3.16
C SER A 373 -18.73 10.32 1.66
N PHE A 374 -19.92 10.16 1.12
CA PHE A 374 -20.19 10.35 -0.30
C PHE A 374 -21.47 11.13 -0.54
N VAL A 375 -21.41 12.04 -1.51
CA VAL A 375 -22.57 12.81 -1.95
C VAL A 375 -23.41 11.92 -2.87
N THR A 376 -24.67 11.71 -2.54
CA THR A 376 -25.63 10.96 -3.36
C THR A 376 -26.91 11.77 -3.52
N THR A 377 -27.63 11.56 -4.60
CA THR A 377 -28.99 12.09 -4.76
C THR A 377 -29.99 11.08 -4.23
N VAL A 378 -30.98 11.53 -3.47
CA VAL A 378 -32.20 10.77 -3.20
C VAL A 378 -33.08 10.86 -4.43
N SER A 379 -33.02 9.86 -5.31
CA SER A 379 -34.03 9.68 -6.35
C SER A 379 -35.35 9.38 -5.65
N GLY A 380 -36.30 10.32 -5.74
CA GLY A 380 -37.68 10.06 -5.32
C GLY A 380 -38.25 8.91 -6.15
N MET A 381 -38.84 7.93 -5.48
CA MET A 381 -40.00 7.22 -6.02
C MET A 381 -41.23 8.10 -5.84
#